data_AF-A0A2E8L064-F1
#
_entry.id   AF-A0A2E8L064-F1
#
_cell.length_a   1.000
_cell.length_b   1.000
_cell.length_c   1.000
_cell.angle_alpha   90.00
_cell.angle_beta   90.00
_cell.angle_gamma   90.00
#
_symmetry.space_group_name_H-M   'P 1'
#
loop_
_entity.id
_entity.type
_entity.pdbx_description
1 polymer ?
#
loop_
_entity_poly.entity_id
_entity_poly.type
_entity_poly.pdbx_seq_one_letter_code
_entity_poly.pdbx_strand_id
1 'polypeptide(L)'
;MTQTSWTRRRFITTAASAAGLAVTPRLSAATDESWQAGRLEHLLPAASHDRIAIKATFAEAPRSTVFLTVGDRRVAGRATDSEGRFFSFDIGDLQADVEHTLRLIDAEGDSLCDPWPLRTFPDPDARPEHVRLLAFTCAGGHPADTYWFLPLEIRRRLLRRALSFNPRAVIAIGDHVYWDQRTELYNRGEEWGRKTREIYESVGWLELAQPVLGTQNEASLKAAVGPQIGQVYGTLLRSTPSYFVSDDHDYFENDDADERMVTFPPDHYQLEFARFTRLWYLPEFLPDRGRSIAIPGTG
;
A
#
# COMPACT_ATOMS: atom_id res chain seq x y z
N MET A 1 -11.45 -16.48 -52.62
CA MET A 1 -11.09 -16.63 -51.20
C MET A 1 -10.38 -15.37 -50.74
N THR A 2 -11.08 -14.51 -50.00
CA THR A 2 -10.50 -13.34 -49.32
C THR A 2 -10.81 -13.50 -47.85
N GLN A 3 -9.80 -13.86 -47.06
CA GLN A 3 -9.91 -13.94 -45.60
C GLN A 3 -10.03 -12.52 -45.04
N THR A 4 -11.19 -12.21 -44.47
CA THR A 4 -11.39 -11.00 -43.65
C THR A 4 -10.72 -11.20 -42.29
N SER A 5 -9.56 -10.57 -42.10
CA SER A 5 -8.88 -10.54 -40.81
C SER A 5 -9.60 -9.59 -39.84
N TRP A 6 -10.06 -10.12 -38.71
CA TRP A 6 -10.62 -9.33 -37.60
C TRP A 6 -9.50 -8.69 -36.80
N THR A 7 -9.50 -7.36 -36.66
CA THR A 7 -8.54 -6.63 -35.81
C THR A 7 -9.21 -6.09 -34.55
N ARG A 8 -8.48 -6.05 -33.43
CA ARG A 8 -8.96 -5.57 -32.10
C ARG A 8 -9.67 -4.20 -32.16
N ARG A 9 -9.24 -3.29 -33.03
CA ARG A 9 -9.88 -1.97 -33.21
C ARG A 9 -11.28 -2.03 -33.80
N ARG A 10 -11.58 -3.01 -34.67
CA ARG A 10 -12.93 -3.21 -35.25
C ARG A 10 -13.89 -3.87 -34.27
N PHE A 11 -13.41 -4.76 -33.40
CA PHE A 11 -14.24 -5.36 -32.35
C PHE A 11 -14.80 -4.31 -31.37
N ILE A 12 -13.97 -3.35 -30.95
CA ILE A 12 -14.38 -2.28 -30.02
C ILE A 12 -15.40 -1.33 -30.66
N THR A 13 -15.31 -1.07 -31.97
CA THR A 13 -16.25 -0.18 -32.67
C THR A 13 -17.60 -0.84 -32.95
N THR A 14 -17.65 -2.16 -33.16
CA THR A 14 -18.92 -2.87 -33.40
C THR A 14 -19.69 -3.17 -32.10
N ALA A 15 -19.02 -3.27 -30.95
CA ALA A 15 -19.67 -3.44 -29.65
C ALA A 15 -20.45 -2.20 -29.16
N ALA A 16 -20.19 -1.01 -29.74
CA ALA A 16 -20.84 0.23 -29.35
C ALA A 16 -22.25 0.44 -29.95
N SER A 17 -22.71 -0.44 -30.85
CA SER A 17 -23.97 -0.23 -31.58
C SER A 17 -25.03 -1.31 -31.37
N ALA A 18 -24.82 -2.25 -30.44
CA ALA A 18 -25.76 -3.34 -30.18
C ALA A 18 -25.88 -3.66 -28.68
N ALA A 19 -26.45 -2.74 -27.90
CA ALA A 19 -26.98 -3.04 -26.57
C ALA A 19 -28.25 -2.21 -26.32
N GLY A 20 -29.34 -2.67 -26.93
CA GLY A 20 -30.69 -2.26 -26.55
C GLY A 20 -31.05 -2.84 -25.18
N LEU A 21 -31.65 -1.99 -24.34
CA LEU A 21 -32.60 -2.30 -23.26
C LEU A 21 -32.40 -3.64 -22.53
N ALA A 22 -31.39 -3.69 -21.66
CA ALA A 22 -31.42 -4.56 -20.49
C ALA A 22 -31.51 -3.67 -19.26
N VAL A 23 -32.57 -3.84 -18.47
CA VAL A 23 -32.66 -3.27 -17.12
C VAL A 23 -31.56 -3.92 -16.29
N THR A 24 -30.42 -3.25 -16.22
CA THR A 24 -29.37 -3.61 -15.27
C THR A 24 -29.86 -3.25 -13.88
N PRO A 25 -29.88 -4.17 -12.90
CA PRO A 25 -29.95 -3.71 -11.52
C PRO A 25 -28.79 -2.74 -11.35
N ARG A 26 -29.07 -1.54 -10.84
CA ARG A 26 -28.02 -0.64 -10.38
C ARG A 26 -27.31 -1.38 -9.24
N LEU A 27 -26.30 -2.18 -9.59
CA LEU A 27 -25.19 -2.45 -8.71
C LEU A 27 -24.61 -1.06 -8.47
N SER A 28 -25.06 -0.45 -7.37
CA SER A 28 -24.36 0.66 -6.76
C SER A 28 -22.99 0.09 -6.44
N ALA A 29 -22.04 0.25 -7.37
CA ALA A 29 -20.67 0.41 -6.99
C ALA A 29 -20.71 1.67 -6.13
N ALA A 30 -20.92 1.47 -4.83
CA ALA A 30 -20.97 2.54 -3.86
C ALA A 30 -19.69 3.34 -4.08
N THR A 31 -19.87 4.51 -4.67
CA THR A 31 -18.82 5.48 -4.83
C THR A 31 -18.32 5.77 -3.43
N ASP A 32 -17.01 5.66 -3.26
CA ASP A 32 -16.23 5.93 -2.05
C ASP A 32 -16.37 7.40 -1.56
N GLU A 33 -17.35 8.14 -2.06
CA GLU A 33 -17.60 9.56 -1.83
C GLU A 33 -18.34 9.85 -0.52
N SER A 34 -18.93 8.84 0.13
CA SER A 34 -19.70 9.06 1.38
C SER A 34 -18.90 8.85 2.66
N TRP A 35 -17.72 8.22 2.62
CA TRP A 35 -16.91 7.95 3.82
C TRP A 35 -15.97 9.13 4.09
N GLN A 36 -16.12 9.75 5.26
CA GLN A 36 -15.34 10.90 5.66
C GLN A 36 -14.01 10.48 6.28
N ALA A 37 -12.93 10.67 5.53
CA ALA A 37 -11.57 10.35 5.99
C ALA A 37 -11.06 11.28 7.10
N GLY A 38 -11.75 12.41 7.35
CA GLY A 38 -11.24 13.46 8.21
C GLY A 38 -9.87 13.93 7.71
N ARG A 39 -8.84 13.81 8.55
CA ARG A 39 -7.46 14.19 8.23
C ARG A 39 -6.56 13.03 7.82
N LEU A 40 -7.12 11.83 7.65
CA LEU A 40 -6.35 10.67 7.20
C LEU A 40 -5.95 10.85 5.74
N GLU A 41 -4.66 10.67 5.47
CA GLU A 41 -4.14 10.56 4.10
C GLU A 41 -4.13 9.10 3.64
N HIS A 42 -3.88 8.20 4.58
CA HIS A 42 -3.60 6.80 4.30
C HIS A 42 -4.04 5.91 5.46
N LEU A 43 -4.68 4.78 5.14
CA LEU A 43 -5.09 3.75 6.10
C LEU A 43 -5.03 2.38 5.45
N LEU A 44 -4.13 1.53 5.94
CA LEU A 44 -3.95 0.15 5.47
C LEU A 44 -4.11 -0.84 6.61
N PRO A 45 -4.99 -1.84 6.47
CA PRO A 45 -5.14 -2.91 7.45
C PRO A 45 -4.47 -4.22 7.00
N ALA A 46 -4.06 -5.03 7.97
CA ALA A 46 -3.89 -6.48 7.86
C ALA A 46 -4.77 -7.17 8.92
N ALA A 47 -5.19 -8.41 8.66
CA ALA A 47 -6.00 -9.18 9.60
C ALA A 47 -5.53 -10.65 9.70
N SER A 48 -5.72 -11.27 10.85
CA SER A 48 -5.68 -12.72 11.03
C SER A 48 -7.10 -13.17 11.41
N HIS A 49 -7.23 -14.40 11.90
CA HIS A 49 -8.48 -14.88 12.48
C HIS A 49 -8.86 -14.15 13.78
N ASP A 50 -7.90 -13.63 14.53
CA ASP A 50 -8.11 -13.06 15.86
C ASP A 50 -7.48 -11.68 16.08
N ARG A 51 -6.85 -11.10 15.06
CA ARG A 51 -6.07 -9.86 15.19
C ARG A 51 -6.21 -8.97 13.98
N ILE A 52 -6.09 -7.67 14.20
CA ILE A 52 -6.00 -6.65 13.15
C ILE A 52 -4.82 -5.75 13.46
N ALA A 53 -3.99 -5.47 12.45
CA ALA A 53 -2.98 -4.41 12.50
C ALA A 53 -3.30 -3.31 11.49
N ILE A 54 -3.09 -2.06 11.86
CA ILE A 54 -3.36 -0.90 10.99
C ILE A 54 -2.14 0.02 10.97
N LYS A 55 -1.80 0.50 9.77
CA LYS A 55 -0.99 1.71 9.57
C LYS A 55 -1.91 2.85 9.16
N ALA A 56 -1.76 4.00 9.80
CA ALA A 56 -2.50 5.21 9.46
C ALA A 56 -1.57 6.42 9.44
N THR A 57 -1.80 7.31 8.47
CA THR A 57 -1.06 8.58 8.36
C THR A 57 -2.06 9.73 8.35
N PHE A 58 -1.76 10.77 9.13
CA PHE A 58 -2.54 12.00 9.17
C PHE A 58 -1.80 13.13 8.44
N ALA A 59 -2.56 14.00 7.78
CA ALA A 59 -2.01 15.18 7.12
C ALA A 59 -1.25 16.10 8.09
N GLU A 60 -1.70 16.15 9.35
CA GLU A 60 -1.04 16.84 10.46
C GLU A 60 -1.06 15.98 11.71
N ALA A 61 -0.12 16.22 12.63
CA ALA A 61 -0.04 15.50 13.88
C ALA A 61 -1.35 15.69 14.69
N PRO A 62 -2.01 14.60 15.12
CA PRO A 62 -3.13 14.67 16.04
C PRO A 62 -2.74 15.38 17.34
N ARG A 63 -3.65 16.17 17.91
CA ARG A 63 -3.39 16.98 19.11
C ARG A 63 -3.36 16.15 20.40
N SER A 64 -3.94 14.96 20.39
CA SER A 64 -4.02 14.05 21.51
C SER A 64 -3.81 12.62 21.03
N THR A 65 -3.70 11.67 21.97
CA THR A 65 -3.49 10.25 21.66
C THR A 65 -4.61 9.72 20.77
N VAL A 66 -4.24 9.08 19.66
CA VAL A 66 -5.19 8.38 18.79
C VAL A 66 -5.45 6.97 19.31
N PHE A 67 -6.70 6.55 19.34
CA PHE A 67 -7.10 5.20 19.71
C PHE A 67 -7.83 4.50 18.56
N LEU A 68 -7.50 3.23 18.36
CA LEU A 68 -8.32 2.31 17.57
C LEU A 68 -9.32 1.61 18.51
N THR A 69 -10.58 1.54 18.10
CA THR A 69 -11.62 0.79 18.82
C THR A 69 -12.29 -0.26 17.95
N VAL A 70 -12.60 -1.40 18.56
CA VAL A 70 -13.36 -2.52 17.97
C VAL A 70 -14.30 -3.08 19.04
N GLY A 71 -15.61 -2.83 18.89
CA GLY A 71 -16.57 -3.13 19.97
C GLY A 71 -16.18 -2.42 21.27
N ASP A 72 -16.01 -3.19 22.34
CA ASP A 72 -15.59 -2.70 23.67
C ASP A 72 -14.05 -2.62 23.83
N ARG A 73 -13.29 -3.10 22.84
CA ARG A 73 -11.81 -3.06 22.88
C ARG A 73 -11.29 -1.71 22.39
N ARG A 74 -10.24 -1.21 23.04
CA ARG A 74 -9.56 0.05 22.74
C ARG A 74 -8.05 -0.14 22.88
N VAL A 75 -7.28 0.32 21.88
CA VAL A 75 -5.81 0.33 21.89
C VAL A 75 -5.28 1.70 21.48
N ALA A 76 -4.25 2.19 22.19
CA ALA A 76 -3.57 3.42 21.83
C ALA A 76 -2.67 3.20 20.61
N GLY A 77 -2.70 4.12 19.66
CA GLY A 77 -1.80 4.14 18.52
C GLY A 77 -0.39 4.52 18.95
N ARG A 78 0.60 3.82 18.38
CA ARG A 78 2.01 4.17 18.56
C ARG A 78 2.45 5.06 17.40
N ALA A 79 2.88 6.28 17.70
CA ALA A 79 3.55 7.14 16.72
C ALA A 79 4.87 6.48 16.27
N THR A 80 5.18 6.56 14.97
CA THR A 80 6.29 5.84 14.34
C THR A 80 7.27 6.75 13.60
N ASP A 81 6.99 8.05 13.59
CA ASP A 81 7.82 9.08 12.98
C ASP A 81 8.05 10.22 13.99
N SER A 82 9.01 11.10 13.72
CA SER A 82 9.37 12.18 14.63
C SER A 82 8.34 13.32 14.68
N GLU A 83 7.55 13.49 13.62
CA GLU A 83 6.50 14.52 13.55
C GLU A 83 5.18 14.06 14.18
N GLY A 84 5.05 12.78 14.55
CA GLY A 84 3.83 12.24 15.16
C GLY A 84 2.64 12.18 14.20
N ARG A 85 2.88 11.97 12.90
CA ARG A 85 1.85 11.84 11.85
C ARG A 85 1.54 10.40 11.48
N PHE A 86 2.48 9.48 11.72
CA PHE A 86 2.38 8.08 11.31
C PHE A 86 2.14 7.17 12.51
N PHE A 87 1.10 6.37 12.45
CA PHE A 87 0.66 5.54 13.56
C PHE A 87 0.56 4.07 13.18
N SER A 88 1.00 3.21 14.09
CA SER A 88 0.74 1.77 14.07
C SER A 88 -0.23 1.38 15.19
N PHE A 89 -1.20 0.53 14.86
CA PHE A 89 -2.15 -0.07 15.80
C PHE A 89 -2.12 -1.59 15.66
N ASP A 90 -2.32 -2.29 16.77
CA ASP A 90 -2.44 -3.75 16.82
C ASP A 90 -3.50 -4.11 17.88
N ILE A 91 -4.55 -4.82 17.46
CA ILE A 91 -5.67 -5.22 18.32
C ILE A 91 -5.97 -6.71 18.13
N GLY A 92 -5.87 -7.47 19.22
CA GLY A 92 -6.03 -8.93 19.23
C GLY A 92 -7.28 -9.42 19.99
N ASP A 93 -7.35 -10.75 20.11
CA ASP A 93 -8.44 -11.54 20.68
C ASP A 93 -9.82 -11.18 20.11
N LEU A 94 -9.85 -10.98 18.79
CA LEU A 94 -11.07 -10.81 18.01
C LEU A 94 -11.66 -12.18 17.65
N GLN A 95 -12.95 -12.19 17.36
CA GLN A 95 -13.60 -13.39 16.86
C GLN A 95 -13.25 -13.64 15.39
N ALA A 96 -13.04 -14.90 15.04
CA ALA A 96 -12.76 -15.34 13.67
C ALA A 96 -13.98 -15.26 12.76
N ASP A 97 -13.73 -14.94 11.50
CA ASP A 97 -14.73 -14.72 10.44
C ASP A 97 -15.83 -13.70 10.77
N VAL A 98 -15.54 -12.75 11.67
CA VAL A 98 -16.49 -11.71 12.07
C VAL A 98 -16.12 -10.38 11.43
N GLU A 99 -17.14 -9.69 10.92
CA GLU A 99 -17.02 -8.31 10.48
C GLU A 99 -17.09 -7.38 11.69
N HIS A 100 -16.00 -6.67 11.93
CA HIS A 100 -15.86 -5.74 13.04
C HIS A 100 -16.03 -4.31 12.53
N THR A 101 -16.75 -3.48 13.28
CA THR A 101 -16.79 -2.03 13.02
C THR A 101 -15.64 -1.35 13.76
N LEU A 102 -14.73 -0.75 13.01
CA LEU A 102 -13.56 -0.04 13.51
C LEU A 102 -13.83 1.46 13.59
N ARG A 103 -13.22 2.12 14.58
CA ARG A 103 -13.17 3.59 14.69
C ARG A 103 -11.79 4.07 15.11
N LEU A 104 -11.37 5.20 14.57
CA LEU A 104 -10.29 6.01 15.13
C LEU A 104 -10.90 7.17 15.90
N ILE A 105 -10.54 7.28 17.17
CA ILE A 105 -11.00 8.35 18.06
C ILE A 105 -9.81 9.03 18.73
N ASP A 106 -10.00 10.26 19.16
CA ASP A 106 -9.02 10.96 20.00
C ASP A 106 -9.14 10.58 21.49
N ALA A 107 -8.46 11.34 22.36
CA ALA A 107 -8.47 11.09 23.80
C ALA A 107 -9.84 11.41 24.43
N GLU A 108 -10.54 12.39 23.86
CA GLU A 108 -11.86 12.89 24.25
C GLU A 108 -12.99 11.95 23.79
N GLY A 109 -12.71 11.11 22.80
CA GLY A 109 -13.64 10.13 22.24
C GLY A 109 -14.31 10.59 20.94
N ASP A 110 -13.89 11.73 20.39
CA ASP A 110 -14.40 12.26 19.13
C ASP A 110 -13.85 11.46 17.96
N SER A 111 -14.70 11.25 16.94
CA SER A 111 -14.34 10.47 15.76
C SER A 111 -13.37 11.24 14.87
N LEU A 112 -12.24 10.64 14.51
CA LEU A 112 -11.24 11.22 13.61
C LEU A 112 -11.57 11.01 12.13
N CYS A 113 -12.41 10.01 11.84
CA CYS A 113 -12.96 9.68 10.54
C CYS A 113 -14.27 8.90 10.74
N ASP A 114 -15.00 8.62 9.66
CA ASP A 114 -16.15 7.72 9.72
C ASP A 114 -15.73 6.30 10.14
N PRO A 115 -16.57 5.55 10.86
CA PRO A 115 -16.34 4.13 11.13
C PRO A 115 -16.26 3.34 9.81
N TRP A 116 -15.58 2.19 9.84
CA TRP A 116 -15.54 1.29 8.68
C TRP A 116 -15.54 -0.18 9.11
N PRO A 117 -16.11 -1.07 8.28
CA PRO A 117 -16.08 -2.51 8.55
C PRO A 117 -14.72 -3.10 8.18
N LEU A 118 -14.25 -4.07 8.95
CA LEU A 118 -13.12 -4.93 8.58
C LEU A 118 -13.34 -6.33 9.16
N ARG A 119 -13.21 -7.35 8.30
CA ARG A 119 -13.50 -8.73 8.68
C ARG A 119 -12.22 -9.53 8.94
N THR A 120 -12.12 -10.15 10.12
CA THR A 120 -11.07 -11.13 10.43
C THR A 120 -11.16 -12.35 9.52
N PHE A 121 -10.07 -13.10 9.39
CA PHE A 121 -10.07 -14.33 8.61
C PHE A 121 -10.83 -15.46 9.32
N PRO A 122 -11.24 -16.50 8.58
CA PRO A 122 -11.72 -17.73 9.19
C PRO A 122 -10.70 -18.30 10.17
N ASP A 123 -11.20 -19.07 11.14
CA ASP A 123 -10.38 -19.84 12.05
C ASP A 123 -9.37 -20.71 11.26
N PRO A 124 -8.12 -20.91 11.73
CA PRO A 124 -7.13 -21.71 11.01
C PRO A 124 -7.58 -23.14 10.67
N ASP A 125 -8.49 -23.72 11.46
CA ASP A 125 -9.04 -25.06 11.22
C ASP A 125 -10.31 -25.04 10.35
N ALA A 126 -10.79 -23.85 9.96
CA ALA A 126 -11.96 -23.70 9.11
C ALA A 126 -11.70 -24.21 7.68
N ARG A 127 -12.76 -24.66 7.02
CA ARG A 127 -12.74 -25.13 5.63
C ARG A 127 -13.65 -24.24 4.78
N PRO A 128 -13.19 -23.03 4.40
CA PRO A 128 -14.01 -22.13 3.59
C PRO A 128 -14.30 -22.74 2.22
N GLU A 129 -15.56 -22.63 1.77
CA GLU A 129 -15.98 -23.14 0.47
C GLU A 129 -15.45 -22.30 -0.71
N HIS A 130 -15.15 -21.02 -0.46
CA HIS A 130 -14.69 -20.09 -1.47
C HIS A 130 -13.73 -19.05 -0.89
N VAL A 131 -12.80 -18.58 -1.73
CA VAL A 131 -11.94 -17.44 -1.44
C VAL A 131 -11.79 -16.60 -2.69
N ARG A 132 -11.72 -15.27 -2.52
CA ARG A 132 -11.39 -14.34 -3.60
C ARG A 132 -10.22 -13.49 -3.14
N LEU A 133 -9.13 -13.53 -3.89
CA LEU A 133 -7.94 -12.74 -3.63
C LEU A 133 -7.73 -11.74 -4.76
N LEU A 134 -7.26 -10.56 -4.42
CA LEU A 134 -6.67 -9.63 -5.39
C LEU A 134 -5.15 -9.71 -5.22
N ALA A 135 -4.44 -10.13 -6.26
CA ALA A 135 -2.98 -10.12 -6.28
C ALA A 135 -2.48 -9.24 -7.43
N PHE A 136 -1.48 -8.40 -7.16
CA PHE A 136 -0.82 -7.57 -8.18
C PHE A 136 0.62 -7.24 -7.76
N THR A 137 1.39 -6.73 -8.71
CA THR A 137 2.77 -6.27 -8.56
C THR A 137 2.93 -4.91 -9.27
N CYS A 138 4.08 -4.25 -9.09
CA CYS A 138 4.44 -3.00 -9.78
C CYS A 138 3.41 -1.87 -9.58
N ALA A 139 3.04 -1.63 -8.32
CA ALA A 139 2.06 -0.61 -7.97
C ALA A 139 2.66 0.80 -7.83
N GLY A 140 3.99 0.86 -7.61
CA GLY A 140 4.75 2.07 -7.44
C GLY A 140 4.78 2.98 -8.66
N GLY A 141 5.64 4.00 -8.58
CA GLY A 141 5.82 5.01 -9.60
C GLY A 141 5.56 6.39 -9.03
N HIS A 142 6.63 7.16 -8.87
CA HIS A 142 6.53 8.51 -8.31
C HIS A 142 5.95 9.49 -9.34
N PRO A 143 4.99 10.36 -8.97
CA PRO A 143 4.35 11.27 -9.93
C PRO A 143 5.30 12.33 -10.54
N ALA A 144 6.45 12.60 -9.92
CA ALA A 144 7.48 13.44 -10.52
C ALA A 144 8.15 12.77 -11.74
N ASP A 145 8.11 11.44 -11.82
CA ASP A 145 8.53 10.71 -13.00
C ASP A 145 7.34 10.55 -13.96
N THR A 146 7.26 11.49 -14.89
CA THR A 146 6.21 11.54 -15.91
C THR A 146 6.56 10.75 -17.17
N TYR A 147 7.70 10.07 -17.19
CA TYR A 147 8.18 9.37 -18.39
C TYR A 147 7.74 7.91 -18.40
N TRP A 148 7.81 7.23 -17.25
CA TRP A 148 7.75 5.77 -17.20
C TRP A 148 6.52 5.20 -16.49
N PHE A 149 5.93 5.95 -15.56
CA PHE A 149 4.86 5.44 -14.72
C PHE A 149 3.47 5.91 -15.14
N LEU A 150 2.47 5.06 -14.88
CA LEU A 150 1.08 5.45 -15.05
C LEU A 150 0.71 6.57 -14.06
N PRO A 151 -0.06 7.59 -14.50
CA PRO A 151 -0.56 8.62 -13.60
C PRO A 151 -1.31 8.03 -12.40
N LEU A 152 -1.21 8.71 -11.26
CA LEU A 152 -1.81 8.27 -9.98
C LEU A 152 -3.30 7.95 -10.14
N GLU A 153 -4.04 8.77 -10.89
CA GLU A 153 -5.47 8.62 -11.11
C GLU A 153 -5.80 7.32 -11.85
N ILE A 154 -4.94 6.90 -12.78
CA ILE A 154 -5.10 5.65 -13.53
C ILE A 154 -4.84 4.46 -12.62
N ARG A 155 -3.75 4.48 -11.82
CA ARG A 155 -3.45 3.43 -10.84
C ARG A 155 -4.57 3.28 -9.81
N ARG A 156 -5.09 4.39 -9.26
CA ARG A 156 -6.24 4.40 -8.35
C ARG A 156 -7.51 3.88 -9.00
N ARG A 157 -7.75 4.18 -10.28
CA ARG A 157 -8.91 3.67 -11.03
C ARG A 157 -8.82 2.15 -11.24
N LEU A 158 -7.63 1.63 -11.56
CA LEU A 158 -7.40 0.19 -11.67
C LEU A 158 -7.64 -0.50 -10.33
N LEU A 159 -7.12 0.05 -9.23
CA LEU A 159 -7.34 -0.49 -7.89
C LEU A 159 -8.82 -0.49 -7.51
N ARG A 160 -9.55 0.63 -7.70
CA ARG A 160 -11.00 0.67 -7.46
C ARG A 160 -11.76 -0.36 -8.29
N ARG A 161 -11.36 -0.55 -9.56
CA ARG A 161 -11.97 -1.58 -10.40
C ARG A 161 -11.70 -2.97 -9.84
N ALA A 162 -10.48 -3.26 -9.41
CA ALA A 162 -10.13 -4.52 -8.79
C ALA A 162 -10.91 -4.76 -7.47
N LEU A 163 -11.06 -3.73 -6.64
CA LEU A 163 -11.84 -3.79 -5.40
C LEU A 163 -13.35 -3.95 -5.64
N SER A 164 -13.88 -3.51 -6.80
CA SER A 164 -15.28 -3.75 -7.16
C SER A 164 -15.63 -5.24 -7.31
N PHE A 165 -14.62 -6.11 -7.40
CA PHE A 165 -14.81 -7.55 -7.34
C PHE A 165 -14.90 -8.07 -5.90
N ASN A 166 -14.91 -7.23 -4.86
CA ASN A 166 -15.02 -7.60 -3.45
C ASN A 166 -14.04 -8.72 -3.03
N PRO A 167 -12.72 -8.52 -3.19
CA PRO A 167 -11.73 -9.49 -2.71
C PRO A 167 -11.81 -9.63 -1.18
N ARG A 168 -11.54 -10.83 -0.67
CA ARG A 168 -11.42 -11.12 0.76
C ARG A 168 -10.11 -10.59 1.35
N ALA A 169 -9.07 -10.51 0.52
CA ALA A 169 -7.77 -9.95 0.86
C ALA A 169 -7.04 -9.45 -0.39
N VAL A 170 -6.10 -8.53 -0.18
CA VAL A 170 -5.17 -8.01 -1.18
C VAL A 170 -3.75 -8.50 -0.89
N ILE A 171 -3.04 -8.94 -1.91
CA ILE A 171 -1.62 -9.27 -1.87
C ILE A 171 -0.92 -8.41 -2.92
N ALA A 172 -0.18 -7.40 -2.47
CA ALA A 172 0.72 -6.62 -3.31
C ALA A 172 2.12 -7.24 -3.23
N ILE A 173 2.74 -7.51 -4.37
CA ILE A 173 3.99 -8.26 -4.48
C ILE A 173 5.00 -7.37 -5.18
N GLY A 174 6.00 -6.88 -4.47
CA GLY A 174 7.11 -6.12 -5.00
C GLY A 174 6.76 -4.74 -5.54
N ASP A 175 7.80 -3.98 -5.82
CA ASP A 175 7.74 -2.76 -6.60
C ASP A 175 6.68 -1.78 -6.10
N HIS A 176 6.59 -1.63 -4.77
CA HIS A 176 5.73 -0.65 -4.14
C HIS A 176 6.33 0.74 -4.26
N VAL A 177 7.66 0.83 -4.32
CA VAL A 177 8.44 2.06 -4.46
C VAL A 177 9.45 1.89 -5.58
N TYR A 178 9.47 2.82 -6.54
CA TYR A 178 10.57 2.97 -7.49
C TYR A 178 11.34 4.22 -7.13
N TRP A 179 12.43 4.08 -6.37
CA TRP A 179 13.28 5.19 -5.91
C TRP A 179 14.74 4.75 -5.77
N ASP A 180 15.20 4.09 -6.81
CA ASP A 180 16.47 3.39 -6.82
C ASP A 180 17.65 4.35 -7.07
N GLN A 181 18.41 4.72 -6.04
CA GLN A 181 19.29 5.87 -6.18
C GLN A 181 20.57 5.56 -6.97
N ARG A 182 21.29 4.48 -6.67
CA ARG A 182 22.59 4.21 -7.33
C ARG A 182 22.40 3.54 -8.68
N THR A 183 21.54 2.54 -8.76
CA THR A 183 21.28 1.78 -9.99
C THR A 183 20.73 2.69 -11.09
N GLU A 184 19.80 3.59 -10.79
CA GLU A 184 19.27 4.51 -11.80
C GLU A 184 20.29 5.57 -12.21
N LEU A 185 21.13 6.05 -11.29
CA LEU A 185 22.13 7.08 -11.62
C LEU A 185 23.32 6.53 -12.41
N TYR A 186 23.73 5.29 -12.17
CA TYR A 186 25.02 4.79 -12.66
C TYR A 186 24.94 3.60 -13.62
N ASN A 187 23.84 2.82 -13.61
CA ASN A 187 23.73 1.62 -14.46
C ASN A 187 22.99 1.87 -15.78
N ARG A 188 22.13 2.89 -15.85
CA ARG A 188 21.27 3.16 -17.01
C ARG A 188 21.84 4.16 -18.03
N GLY A 189 23.07 4.67 -17.80
CA GLY A 189 23.76 5.62 -18.68
C GLY A 189 23.47 7.10 -18.38
N GLU A 190 24.22 8.00 -19.03
CA GLU A 190 24.28 9.43 -18.66
C GLU A 190 22.94 10.18 -18.82
N GLU A 191 22.22 9.97 -19.93
CA GLU A 191 20.95 10.66 -20.16
C GLU A 191 19.91 10.27 -19.10
N TRP A 192 19.88 8.98 -18.75
CA TRP A 192 18.99 8.46 -17.73
C TRP A 192 19.34 9.02 -16.36
N GLY A 193 20.62 8.91 -15.96
CA GLY A 193 21.10 9.43 -14.69
C GLY A 193 20.87 10.94 -14.54
N ARG A 194 20.93 11.73 -15.63
CA ARG A 194 20.59 13.16 -15.58
C ARG A 194 19.11 13.39 -15.26
N LYS A 195 18.17 12.67 -15.90
CA LYS A 195 16.73 12.80 -15.63
C LYS A 195 16.39 12.38 -14.20
N THR A 196 16.97 11.28 -13.74
CA THR A 196 16.84 10.80 -12.36
C THR A 196 17.34 11.84 -11.36
N ARG A 197 18.49 12.47 -11.64
CA ARG A 197 19.05 13.56 -10.84
C ARG A 197 18.09 14.73 -10.70
N GLU A 198 17.50 15.19 -11.81
CA GLU A 198 16.52 16.29 -11.81
C GLU A 198 15.29 15.96 -10.93
N ILE A 199 14.81 14.71 -10.97
CA ILE A 199 13.72 14.25 -10.12
C ILE A 199 14.13 14.31 -8.64
N TYR A 200 15.31 13.79 -8.28
CA TYR A 200 15.79 13.79 -6.89
C TYR A 200 16.10 15.18 -6.36
N GLU A 201 16.60 16.10 -7.19
CA GLU A 201 16.76 17.51 -6.82
C GLU A 201 15.42 18.19 -6.51
N SER A 202 14.34 17.80 -7.20
CA SER A 202 13.01 18.36 -6.98
C SER A 202 12.26 17.77 -5.78
N VAL A 203 12.50 16.49 -5.45
CA VAL A 203 11.75 15.76 -4.41
C VAL A 203 12.55 15.68 -3.10
N GLY A 204 13.86 15.49 -3.19
CA GLY A 204 14.76 15.29 -2.07
C GLY A 204 15.64 14.06 -2.26
N TRP A 205 16.92 14.22 -1.94
CA TRP A 205 17.91 13.14 -1.93
C TRP A 205 17.83 12.30 -0.67
N LEU A 206 18.14 11.00 -0.81
CA LEU A 206 18.45 10.14 0.33
C LEU A 206 19.97 10.13 0.55
N GLU A 207 20.38 10.58 1.73
CA GLU A 207 21.77 10.57 2.18
C GLU A 207 22.09 9.18 2.75
N LEU A 208 22.67 8.31 1.94
CA LEU A 208 22.83 6.87 2.24
C LEU A 208 23.67 6.58 3.51
N ALA A 209 24.46 7.55 3.97
CA ALA A 209 25.30 7.41 5.17
C ALA A 209 24.64 7.96 6.45
N GLN A 210 23.46 8.57 6.35
CA GLN A 210 22.74 9.15 7.48
C GLN A 210 21.57 8.26 7.91
N PRO A 211 21.27 8.17 9.22
CA PRO A 211 20.08 7.46 9.69
C PRO A 211 18.82 8.15 9.18
N VAL A 212 17.70 7.42 9.13
CA VAL A 212 16.42 8.00 8.71
C VAL A 212 15.89 8.99 9.75
N LEU A 213 15.62 8.53 10.98
CA LEU A 213 14.99 9.36 12.00
C LEU A 213 15.91 10.49 12.47
N GLY A 214 15.34 11.69 12.59
CA GLY A 214 16.05 12.86 13.12
C GLY A 214 17.03 13.50 12.14
N THR A 215 17.03 13.10 10.88
CA THR A 215 17.82 13.74 9.80
C THR A 215 16.91 14.16 8.64
N GLN A 216 17.50 14.77 7.61
CA GLN A 216 16.78 15.12 6.37
C GLN A 216 16.20 13.89 5.65
N ASN A 217 16.78 12.69 5.86
CA ASN A 217 16.28 11.45 5.25
C ASN A 217 14.85 11.15 5.65
N GLU A 218 14.40 11.53 6.85
CA GLU A 218 13.02 11.30 7.25
C GLU A 218 12.04 12.04 6.33
N ALA A 219 12.32 13.30 6.02
CA ALA A 219 11.51 14.10 5.11
C ALA A 219 11.64 13.61 3.65
N SER A 220 12.86 13.37 3.17
CA SER A 220 13.10 12.90 1.80
C SER A 220 12.48 11.53 1.54
N LEU A 221 12.60 10.59 2.49
CA LEU A 221 12.00 9.25 2.37
C LEU A 221 10.47 9.32 2.36
N LYS A 222 9.86 10.15 3.21
CA LYS A 222 8.40 10.38 3.16
C LYS A 222 7.98 11.02 1.82
N ALA A 223 8.77 11.95 1.27
CA ALA A 223 8.50 12.56 -0.02
C ALA A 223 8.61 11.56 -1.17
N ALA A 224 9.61 10.67 -1.16
CA ALA A 224 9.79 9.62 -2.15
C ALA A 224 8.70 8.53 -2.08
N VAL A 225 8.30 8.11 -0.88
CA VAL A 225 7.43 6.94 -0.67
C VAL A 225 5.94 7.33 -0.61
N GLY A 226 5.62 8.45 0.01
CA GLY A 226 4.24 8.88 0.28
C GLY A 226 3.34 8.90 -0.97
N PRO A 227 3.79 9.45 -2.10
CA PRO A 227 3.02 9.43 -3.34
C PRO A 227 2.85 8.02 -3.97
N GLN A 228 3.74 7.09 -3.67
CA GLN A 228 3.77 5.74 -4.27
C GLN A 228 2.96 4.71 -3.47
N ILE A 229 2.85 4.91 -2.15
CA ILE A 229 2.07 4.04 -1.27
C ILE A 229 0.88 4.81 -0.70
N GLY A 230 1.17 5.86 0.09
CA GLY A 230 0.18 6.68 0.77
C GLY A 230 -0.93 7.19 -0.15
N GLN A 231 -0.57 7.80 -1.28
CA GLN A 231 -1.55 8.37 -2.21
C GLN A 231 -2.17 7.33 -3.16
N VAL A 232 -1.42 6.29 -3.54
CA VAL A 232 -1.95 5.21 -4.39
C VAL A 232 -3.09 4.49 -3.69
N TYR A 233 -2.86 4.05 -2.45
CA TYR A 233 -3.88 3.34 -1.69
C TYR A 233 -4.83 4.29 -0.99
N GLY A 234 -4.34 5.39 -0.41
CA GLY A 234 -5.12 6.28 0.44
C GLY A 234 -5.87 5.48 1.49
N THR A 235 -7.19 5.59 1.48
CA THR A 235 -8.10 4.80 2.34
C THR A 235 -8.93 3.78 1.55
N LEU A 236 -8.56 3.48 0.29
CA LEU A 236 -9.29 2.54 -0.59
C LEU A 236 -9.32 1.12 -0.02
N LEU A 237 -8.27 0.73 0.71
CA LEU A 237 -8.12 -0.62 1.29
C LEU A 237 -8.58 -0.70 2.74
N ARG A 238 -9.15 0.36 3.33
CA ARG A 238 -9.52 0.41 4.77
C ARG A 238 -10.35 -0.79 5.24
N SER A 239 -11.19 -1.33 4.37
CA SER A 239 -12.09 -2.46 4.66
C SER A 239 -11.65 -3.80 4.06
N THR A 240 -10.44 -3.88 3.51
CA THR A 240 -9.91 -5.12 2.92
C THR A 240 -8.52 -5.41 3.49
N PRO A 241 -8.32 -6.52 4.22
CA PRO A 241 -7.00 -6.93 4.68
C PRO A 241 -5.99 -6.96 3.52
N SER A 242 -4.83 -6.35 3.71
CA SER A 242 -3.82 -6.11 2.68
C SER A 242 -2.43 -6.51 3.16
N TYR A 243 -1.71 -7.25 2.32
CA TYR A 243 -0.38 -7.77 2.61
C TYR A 243 0.59 -7.35 1.51
N PHE A 244 1.75 -6.88 1.93
CA PHE A 244 2.76 -6.29 1.07
C PHE A 244 4.04 -7.08 1.23
N VAL A 245 4.47 -7.70 0.14
CA VAL A 245 5.70 -8.48 0.06
C VAL A 245 6.71 -7.62 -0.69
N SER A 246 7.86 -7.35 -0.08
CA SER A 246 8.90 -6.53 -0.71
C SER A 246 9.64 -7.28 -1.81
N ASP A 247 10.03 -6.56 -2.84
CA ASP A 247 11.00 -6.97 -3.85
C ASP A 247 12.21 -6.02 -3.84
N ASP A 248 13.15 -6.19 -4.76
CA ASP A 248 14.39 -5.42 -4.90
C ASP A 248 14.19 -3.89 -4.82
N HIS A 249 13.29 -3.34 -5.63
CA HIS A 249 12.96 -1.92 -5.69
C HIS A 249 12.50 -1.35 -4.33
N ASP A 250 11.87 -2.16 -3.48
CA ASP A 250 11.45 -1.75 -2.13
C ASP A 250 12.64 -1.62 -1.14
N TYR A 251 13.82 -2.07 -1.56
CA TYR A 251 15.12 -1.83 -0.92
C TYR A 251 15.87 -0.63 -1.51
N PHE A 252 15.23 0.18 -2.36
CA PHE A 252 15.77 1.41 -2.93
C PHE A 252 16.96 1.19 -3.88
N GLU A 253 17.06 -0.01 -4.47
CA GLU A 253 17.98 -0.33 -5.56
C GLU A 253 17.41 -1.49 -6.40
N ASN A 254 17.63 -1.45 -7.70
CA ASN A 254 17.31 -2.55 -8.62
C ASN A 254 18.24 -3.77 -8.37
N ASP A 255 17.82 -4.98 -8.74
CA ASP A 255 18.61 -6.22 -8.68
C ASP A 255 19.75 -6.31 -9.72
N ASP A 256 20.07 -5.19 -10.38
CA ASP A 256 21.20 -5.04 -11.29
C ASP A 256 22.54 -5.45 -10.63
N ALA A 257 23.31 -6.26 -11.34
CA ALA A 257 24.68 -6.63 -10.98
C ALA A 257 25.63 -6.44 -12.17
N ASP A 258 26.69 -5.66 -11.97
CA ASP A 258 27.79 -5.51 -12.92
C ASP A 258 29.15 -5.41 -12.21
N GLU A 259 30.23 -5.21 -12.96
CA GLU A 259 31.59 -5.10 -12.40
C GLU A 259 31.78 -3.90 -11.44
N ARG A 260 30.88 -2.92 -11.47
CA ARG A 260 30.92 -1.68 -10.68
C ARG A 260 30.07 -1.79 -9.43
N MET A 261 28.98 -2.57 -9.46
CA MET A 261 28.02 -2.65 -8.38
C MET A 261 27.25 -3.98 -8.36
N VAL A 262 27.06 -4.51 -7.15
CA VAL A 262 26.08 -5.55 -6.83
C VAL A 262 25.21 -5.02 -5.70
N THR A 263 23.89 -5.15 -5.81
CA THR A 263 22.92 -4.54 -4.88
C THR A 263 22.36 -5.53 -3.85
N PHE A 264 22.63 -6.82 -4.03
CA PHE A 264 22.21 -7.89 -3.13
C PHE A 264 23.37 -8.79 -2.69
N PRO A 265 23.46 -9.18 -1.40
CA PRO A 265 22.51 -8.86 -0.31
C PRO A 265 22.47 -7.36 0.03
N PRO A 266 21.34 -6.85 0.53
CA PRO A 266 21.13 -5.41 0.69
C PRO A 266 22.08 -4.79 1.72
N ASP A 267 22.58 -3.60 1.42
CA ASP A 267 23.39 -2.79 2.33
C ASP A 267 22.56 -2.25 3.52
N HIS A 268 23.24 -1.67 4.51
CA HIS A 268 22.60 -1.11 5.70
C HIS A 268 21.50 -0.08 5.39
N TYR A 269 21.77 0.87 4.49
CA TYR A 269 20.80 1.92 4.14
C TYR A 269 19.56 1.34 3.44
N GLN A 270 19.75 0.34 2.57
CA GLN A 270 18.65 -0.36 1.88
C GLN A 270 17.71 -1.01 2.90
N LEU A 271 18.28 -1.73 3.88
CA LEU A 271 17.51 -2.33 4.97
C LEU A 271 16.81 -1.28 5.84
N GLU A 272 17.48 -0.17 6.15
CA GLU A 272 16.92 0.91 6.97
C GLU A 272 15.74 1.59 6.28
N PHE A 273 15.90 1.99 5.00
CA PHE A 273 14.84 2.65 4.24
C PHE A 273 13.64 1.73 4.00
N ALA A 274 13.87 0.45 3.69
CA ALA A 274 12.81 -0.54 3.59
C ALA A 274 12.04 -0.71 4.92
N ARG A 275 12.77 -0.77 6.04
CA ARG A 275 12.16 -0.89 7.38
C ARG A 275 11.30 0.33 7.72
N PHE A 276 11.76 1.55 7.45
CA PHE A 276 10.97 2.75 7.73
C PHE A 276 9.78 2.90 6.79
N THR A 277 9.93 2.54 5.51
CA THR A 277 8.82 2.46 4.55
C THR A 277 7.71 1.54 5.07
N ARG A 278 8.07 0.34 5.52
CA ARG A 278 7.12 -0.59 6.14
C ARG A 278 6.55 -0.02 7.44
N LEU A 279 7.41 0.46 8.33
CA LEU A 279 7.01 0.98 9.64
C LEU A 279 5.94 2.08 9.52
N TRP A 280 6.05 2.94 8.51
CA TRP A 280 5.16 4.08 8.28
C TRP A 280 3.92 3.72 7.47
N TYR A 281 4.06 2.93 6.40
CA TYR A 281 2.98 2.76 5.44
C TYR A 281 2.40 1.34 5.40
N LEU A 282 3.21 0.29 5.55
CA LEU A 282 2.75 -1.07 5.26
C LEU A 282 2.47 -1.87 6.54
N PRO A 283 1.30 -2.51 6.69
CA PRO A 283 1.03 -3.36 7.84
C PRO A 283 2.11 -4.42 8.06
N GLU A 284 2.44 -4.67 9.32
CA GLU A 284 3.33 -5.77 9.68
C GLU A 284 2.65 -7.10 9.35
N PHE A 285 3.46 -8.11 9.01
CA PHE A 285 2.94 -9.46 8.96
C PHE A 285 2.51 -9.87 10.37
N LEU A 286 1.25 -10.27 10.52
CA LEU A 286 0.73 -10.67 11.81
C LEU A 286 1.40 -11.97 12.27
N PRO A 287 1.61 -12.14 13.60
CA PRO A 287 2.14 -13.37 14.15
C PRO A 287 1.29 -14.58 13.76
N ASP A 288 1.95 -15.67 13.39
CA ASP A 288 1.32 -16.93 13.07
C ASP A 288 2.00 -18.03 13.89
N ARG A 289 1.26 -18.58 14.87
CA ARG A 289 1.77 -19.63 15.77
C ARG A 289 2.04 -20.94 15.05
N GLY A 290 1.40 -21.18 13.92
CA GLY A 290 1.59 -22.37 13.09
C GLY A 290 2.70 -22.21 12.06
N ARG A 291 3.31 -21.03 11.94
CA ARG A 291 4.34 -20.76 10.94
C ARG A 291 5.57 -21.63 11.21
N SER A 292 5.98 -22.36 10.18
CA SER A 292 7.20 -23.16 10.24
C SER A 292 8.42 -22.28 10.47
N ILE A 293 9.22 -22.62 11.47
CA ILE A 293 10.53 -22.00 11.74
C ILE A 293 11.55 -22.26 10.62
N ALA A 294 11.24 -23.17 9.67
CA ALA A 294 12.11 -23.50 8.55
C ALA A 294 12.02 -22.48 7.40
N ILE A 295 11.07 -21.53 7.44
CA ILE A 295 10.95 -20.49 6.41
C ILE A 295 11.88 -19.32 6.81
N PRO A 296 12.80 -18.85 5.95
CA PRO A 296 13.61 -17.68 6.24
C PRO A 296 12.76 -16.42 6.47
N GLY A 297 13.16 -15.53 7.40
CA GLY A 297 12.44 -14.29 7.69
C GLY A 297 11.27 -14.39 8.67
N THR A 298 11.23 -15.44 9.48
CA THR A 298 10.13 -15.74 10.43
C THR A 298 10.41 -15.40 11.89
N GLY A 299 11.34 -14.49 12.16
CA GLY A 299 11.72 -14.04 13.51
C GLY A 299 11.62 -12.54 13.66
#